data_AF-A0A858RL79-F1
#
_entry.id   AF-A0A858RL79-F1
#
_cell.length_a   1.000
_cell.length_b   1.000
_cell.length_c   1.000
_cell.angle_alpha   90.00
_cell.angle_beta   90.00
_cell.angle_gamma   90.00
#
_symmetry.space_group_name_H-M   'P 1'
#
loop_
_entity.id
_entity.type
_entity.pdbx_description
1 polymer ?
#
loop_
_entity_poly.entity_id
_entity_poly.type
_entity_poly.pdbx_seq_one_letter_code
_entity_poly.pdbx_strand_id
1 'polypeptide(L)'
;MSLYEYLPLLTDEIVAAYDSEASPDDKLRYNAHFEVEKVLGVPANTRHLLGVSLFFKPRTRHESNSEIILTEDTLRQPELYGMNPAFNPWDHYIQPVLDYSGLVKELAPEVSIRIYLANDLAFLAERLALHCEVWIMKSSSIASAPGMIWRHLGLEDHPGLYTQIDADLFPSALDKIAITTAMDRMGLGSWRAPSILDFREGRRFSYRPMAGSMWGASARLEVRKLLSAFLWASERDLLSCRAKLPFNDRSFPSHGAAWPDYGIDEFFLMTAIFPRLAEHGILTLLTGKTRSCYLPLDIEFCNWSCKESTITYRMVPLMLTPGEGVILPHEKGKTASGVGVAERVA
;
A
#
# COMPACT_ATOMS: atom_id res chain seq x y z
N MET A 1 4.11 -14.96 -23.60
CA MET A 1 2.72 -14.72 -23.14
C MET A 1 2.78 -13.50 -22.25
N SER A 2 1.91 -12.52 -22.42
CA SER A 2 1.94 -11.33 -21.57
C SER A 2 1.08 -11.52 -20.32
N LEU A 3 1.51 -11.03 -19.16
CA LEU A 3 0.69 -10.94 -17.94
C LEU A 3 -0.66 -10.22 -18.20
N TYR A 4 -0.68 -9.34 -19.20
CA TYR A 4 -1.86 -8.60 -19.66
C TYR A 4 -2.97 -9.50 -20.24
N GLU A 5 -2.64 -10.73 -20.66
CA GLU A 5 -3.65 -11.70 -21.09
C GLU A 5 -4.46 -12.25 -19.91
N TYR A 6 -3.90 -12.18 -18.70
CA TYR A 6 -4.41 -12.84 -17.49
C TYR A 6 -4.92 -11.87 -16.44
N LEU A 7 -4.38 -10.65 -16.37
CA LEU A 7 -4.75 -9.66 -15.36
C LEU A 7 -5.43 -8.43 -15.98
N PRO A 8 -6.40 -7.82 -15.28
CA PRO A 8 -6.87 -6.47 -15.59
C PRO A 8 -5.74 -5.46 -15.74
N LEU A 9 -5.85 -4.58 -16.74
CA LEU A 9 -4.85 -3.55 -17.02
C LEU A 9 -5.55 -2.22 -17.35
N LEU A 10 -5.10 -1.15 -16.69
CA LEU A 10 -5.41 0.22 -17.10
C LEU A 10 -4.40 0.63 -18.18
N THR A 11 -4.77 0.38 -19.43
CA THR A 11 -3.90 0.62 -20.58
C THR A 11 -3.71 2.12 -20.85
N ASP A 12 -2.67 2.49 -21.60
CA ASP A 12 -2.45 3.88 -21.98
C ASP A 12 -3.54 4.40 -22.92
N GLU A 13 -4.20 3.53 -23.69
CA GLU A 13 -5.37 3.89 -24.49
C GLU A 13 -6.55 4.29 -23.60
N ILE A 14 -6.79 3.59 -22.48
CA ILE A 14 -7.85 3.97 -21.53
C ILE A 14 -7.51 5.31 -20.87
N VAL A 15 -6.25 5.52 -20.51
CA VAL A 15 -5.79 6.80 -19.93
C VAL A 15 -5.92 7.95 -20.95
N ALA A 16 -5.56 7.71 -22.21
CA ALA A 16 -5.73 8.70 -23.28
C ALA A 16 -7.21 8.99 -23.57
N ALA A 17 -8.06 7.97 -23.56
CA ALA A 17 -9.51 8.12 -23.72
C ALA A 17 -10.10 8.97 -22.59
N TYR A 18 -9.64 8.80 -21.35
CA TYR A 18 -10.03 9.70 -20.26
C TYR A 18 -9.66 11.17 -20.56
N ASP A 19 -8.46 11.43 -21.09
CA ASP A 19 -8.06 12.80 -21.43
C ASP A 19 -8.93 13.43 -22.53
N SER A 20 -9.27 12.66 -23.57
CA SER A 20 -10.01 13.17 -24.74
C SER A 20 -11.53 13.14 -24.59
N GLU A 21 -12.08 12.17 -23.85
CA GLU A 21 -13.52 11.88 -23.82
C GLU A 21 -14.18 12.21 -22.49
N ALA A 22 -13.45 12.26 -21.36
CA ALA A 22 -14.06 12.61 -20.09
C ALA A 22 -14.52 14.08 -20.10
N SER A 23 -15.78 14.30 -19.72
CA SER A 23 -16.34 15.64 -19.60
C SER A 23 -15.59 16.47 -18.55
N PRO A 24 -15.62 17.81 -18.62
CA PRO A 24 -15.09 18.65 -17.54
C PRO A 24 -15.67 18.29 -16.17
N ASP A 25 -16.95 17.94 -16.11
CA ASP A 25 -17.63 17.51 -14.88
C ASP A 25 -17.11 16.17 -14.36
N ASP A 26 -16.83 15.19 -15.23
CA ASP A 26 -16.15 13.95 -14.84
C ASP A 26 -14.79 14.24 -14.23
N LYS A 27 -13.98 15.08 -14.88
CA LYS A 27 -12.63 15.42 -14.41
C LYS A 27 -12.67 16.10 -13.04
N LEU A 28 -13.60 17.04 -12.84
CA LEU A 28 -13.83 17.69 -11.55
C LEU A 28 -14.27 16.67 -10.49
N ARG A 29 -15.25 15.81 -10.83
CA ARG A 29 -15.81 14.81 -9.92
C ARG A 29 -14.75 13.85 -9.39
N TYR A 30 -13.92 13.26 -10.27
CA TYR A 30 -12.92 12.29 -9.81
C TYR A 30 -11.76 12.96 -9.08
N ASN A 31 -11.32 14.13 -9.54
CA ASN A 31 -10.22 14.86 -8.87
C ASN A 31 -10.61 15.31 -7.46
N ALA A 32 -11.89 15.58 -7.20
CA ALA A 32 -12.38 16.00 -5.89
C ALA A 32 -12.02 15.00 -4.75
N HIS A 33 -11.86 13.71 -5.06
CA HIS A 33 -11.46 12.69 -4.08
C HIS A 33 -10.01 12.81 -3.59
N PHE A 34 -9.17 13.59 -4.29
CA PHE A 34 -7.73 13.70 -4.03
C PHE A 34 -7.33 15.13 -3.62
N GLU A 35 -8.30 16.00 -3.40
CA GLU A 35 -8.06 17.38 -2.99
C GLU A 35 -7.61 17.49 -1.53
N VAL A 36 -6.63 18.34 -1.30
CA VAL A 36 -6.09 18.67 0.01
C VAL A 36 -6.76 19.95 0.48
N GLU A 37 -7.29 19.95 1.70
CA GLU A 37 -7.85 21.13 2.34
C GLU A 37 -6.75 22.01 2.92
N LYS A 38 -5.84 21.39 3.68
CA LYS A 38 -4.82 22.08 4.45
C LYS A 38 -3.61 21.18 4.64
N VAL A 39 -2.42 21.78 4.66
CA VAL A 39 -1.17 21.11 5.06
C VAL A 39 -0.70 21.70 6.39
N LEU A 40 -0.34 20.83 7.33
CA LEU A 40 0.31 21.17 8.60
C LEU A 40 1.71 20.54 8.67
N GLY A 41 2.56 21.10 9.53
CA GLY A 41 3.97 20.74 9.59
C GLY A 41 4.78 21.39 8.47
N VAL A 42 6.09 21.34 8.57
CA VAL A 42 7.00 21.84 7.53
C VAL A 42 7.45 20.65 6.68
N PRO A 43 7.18 20.65 5.36
CA PRO A 43 7.75 19.65 4.48
C PRO A 43 9.27 19.73 4.59
N ALA A 44 9.91 18.65 5.03
CA ALA A 44 11.35 18.63 4.98
C ALA A 44 11.75 18.46 3.50
N ASN A 45 12.65 19.32 3.01
CA ASN A 45 13.18 19.21 1.66
C ASN A 45 14.12 17.99 1.59
N THR A 46 13.52 16.81 1.54
CA THR A 46 14.20 15.51 1.67
C THR A 46 14.27 14.79 0.34
N ARG A 47 15.22 13.86 0.25
CA ARG A 47 15.34 12.96 -0.90
C ARG A 47 14.48 11.70 -0.76
N HIS A 48 13.81 11.50 0.37
CA HIS A 48 13.02 10.30 0.65
C HIS A 48 11.74 10.65 1.41
N LEU A 49 10.60 10.23 0.88
CA LEU A 49 9.28 10.34 1.49
C LEU A 49 8.77 8.97 1.99
N LEU A 50 8.34 8.91 3.24
CA LEU A 50 7.51 7.84 3.80
C LEU A 50 6.04 8.30 3.78
N GLY A 51 5.22 7.71 2.91
CA GLY A 51 3.80 8.02 2.79
C GLY A 51 2.89 7.02 3.52
N VAL A 52 1.96 7.56 4.31
CA VAL A 52 0.95 6.79 5.06
C VAL A 52 -0.40 7.51 4.97
N SER A 53 -1.50 6.75 4.96
CA SER A 53 -2.85 7.29 5.06
C SER A 53 -3.46 6.97 6.43
N LEU A 54 -4.16 7.93 7.02
CA LEU A 54 -5.02 7.72 8.20
C LEU A 54 -6.46 8.10 7.85
N PHE A 55 -7.34 7.12 7.95
CA PHE A 55 -8.77 7.21 7.70
C PHE A 55 -9.47 6.12 8.51
N PHE A 56 -10.77 6.28 8.75
CA PHE A 56 -11.56 5.29 9.46
C PHE A 56 -12.30 4.35 8.50
N LYS A 57 -12.22 3.05 8.75
CA LYS A 57 -12.85 2.03 7.89
C LYS A 57 -13.89 1.22 8.67
N PRO A 58 -15.18 1.27 8.30
CA PRO A 58 -16.19 0.35 8.84
C PRO A 58 -15.89 -1.10 8.41
N ARG A 59 -16.35 -2.09 9.17
CA ARG A 59 -16.15 -3.50 8.82
C ARG A 59 -16.94 -3.89 7.58
N THR A 60 -18.11 -3.30 7.36
CA THR A 60 -18.89 -3.49 6.13
C THR A 60 -19.33 -2.16 5.52
N ARG A 61 -19.55 -2.15 4.19
CA ARG A 61 -20.06 -0.97 3.45
C ARG A 61 -21.44 -0.50 3.94
N HIS A 62 -22.23 -1.39 4.51
CA HIS A 62 -23.60 -1.11 4.94
C HIS A 62 -23.69 -0.53 6.36
N GLU A 63 -22.58 -0.52 7.10
CA GLU A 63 -22.50 0.15 8.39
C GLU A 63 -22.36 1.66 8.16
N SER A 64 -23.49 2.36 8.22
CA SER A 64 -23.52 3.82 8.15
C SER A 64 -23.01 4.39 9.48
N ASN A 65 -21.72 4.70 9.56
CA ASN A 65 -21.15 5.46 10.68
C ASN A 65 -21.30 6.98 10.49
N SER A 66 -22.13 7.41 9.54
CA SER A 66 -22.32 8.82 9.16
C SER A 66 -22.81 9.71 10.31
N GLU A 67 -23.39 9.12 11.36
CA GLU A 67 -23.89 9.84 12.54
C GLU A 67 -22.85 9.91 13.67
N ILE A 68 -21.74 9.17 13.56
CA ILE A 68 -20.71 9.09 14.61
C ILE A 68 -19.64 10.14 14.34
N ILE A 69 -19.52 11.11 15.26
CA ILE A 69 -18.43 12.08 15.25
C ILE A 69 -17.17 11.39 15.76
N LEU A 70 -16.16 11.25 14.90
CA LEU A 70 -14.89 10.67 15.29
C LEU A 70 -14.14 11.61 16.24
N THR A 71 -13.74 11.06 17.37
CA THR A 71 -12.92 11.68 18.42
C THR A 71 -11.90 10.65 18.92
N GLU A 72 -10.96 11.08 19.77
CA GLU A 72 -10.05 10.14 20.43
C GLU A 72 -10.81 9.08 21.23
N ASP A 73 -11.84 9.47 21.97
CA ASP A 73 -12.62 8.56 22.83
C ASP A 73 -13.36 7.49 22.00
N THR A 74 -14.03 7.92 20.92
CA THR A 74 -14.75 7.00 20.03
C THR A 74 -13.81 6.03 19.32
N LEU A 75 -12.59 6.46 18.99
CA LEU A 75 -11.62 5.61 18.30
C LEU A 75 -10.92 4.63 19.26
N ARG A 76 -10.77 5.00 20.54
CA ARG A 76 -10.25 4.10 21.58
C ARG A 76 -11.27 3.05 22.01
N GLN A 77 -12.56 3.41 22.03
CA GLN A 77 -13.64 2.57 22.55
C GLN A 77 -14.78 2.40 21.55
N PRO A 78 -14.50 1.95 20.30
CA PRO A 78 -15.46 1.98 19.20
C PRO A 78 -16.77 1.25 19.52
N GLU A 79 -16.71 0.14 20.26
CA GLU A 79 -17.87 -0.67 20.61
C GLU A 79 -18.88 0.07 21.50
N LEU A 80 -18.41 0.99 22.37
CA LEU A 80 -19.29 1.79 23.24
C LEU A 80 -20.12 2.80 22.44
N TYR A 81 -19.67 3.16 21.25
CA TYR A 81 -20.34 4.09 20.35
C TYR A 81 -21.06 3.36 19.20
N GLY A 82 -21.22 2.04 19.31
CA GLY A 82 -21.91 1.23 18.30
C GLY A 82 -21.12 1.03 17.01
N MET A 83 -19.81 1.34 17.01
CA MET A 83 -18.93 1.08 15.88
C MET A 83 -18.50 -0.39 15.91
N ASN A 84 -18.40 -1.01 14.74
CA ASN A 84 -17.96 -2.41 14.59
C ASN A 84 -16.76 -2.46 13.65
N PRO A 85 -15.56 -1.99 14.05
CA PRO A 85 -14.41 -2.05 13.19
C PRO A 85 -13.84 -3.48 13.14
N ALA A 86 -13.08 -3.79 12.09
CA ALA A 86 -12.39 -5.09 12.02
C ALA A 86 -11.27 -5.23 13.08
N PHE A 87 -10.70 -4.10 13.50
CA PHE A 87 -9.66 -3.97 14.52
C PHE A 87 -9.89 -2.66 15.28
N ASN A 88 -9.42 -2.54 16.52
CA ASN A 88 -9.47 -1.27 17.24
C ASN A 88 -8.70 -0.19 16.45
N PRO A 89 -9.34 0.89 15.99
CA PRO A 89 -8.72 1.82 15.05
C PRO A 89 -7.62 2.65 15.73
N TRP A 90 -7.76 2.92 17.03
CA TRP A 90 -6.74 3.62 17.79
C TRP A 90 -5.47 2.81 17.88
N ASP A 91 -5.57 1.60 18.45
CA ASP A 91 -4.41 0.76 18.73
C ASP A 91 -3.72 0.27 17.46
N HIS A 92 -4.51 0.02 16.41
CA HIS A 92 -3.99 -0.58 15.19
C HIS A 92 -3.45 0.44 14.19
N TYR A 93 -4.07 1.62 14.04
CA TYR A 93 -3.68 2.58 12.99
C TYR A 93 -3.12 3.90 13.53
N ILE A 94 -3.63 4.40 14.65
CA ILE A 94 -3.31 5.77 15.10
C ILE A 94 -2.13 5.78 16.06
N GLN A 95 -2.20 4.96 17.10
CA GLN A 95 -1.17 4.83 18.14
C GLN A 95 0.20 4.48 17.55
N PRO A 96 0.35 3.54 16.58
CA PRO A 96 1.65 3.23 16.00
C PRO A 96 2.31 4.41 15.28
N VAL A 97 1.54 5.26 14.59
CA VAL A 97 2.10 6.45 13.95
C VAL A 97 2.61 7.46 14.99
N LEU A 98 1.85 7.65 16.07
CA LEU A 98 2.20 8.60 17.12
C LEU A 98 3.42 8.17 17.91
N ASP A 99 3.50 6.88 18.26
CA ASP A 99 4.59 6.36 19.07
C ASP A 99 5.91 6.28 18.30
N TYR A 100 5.85 6.00 16.99
CA TYR A 100 7.06 5.70 16.22
C TYR A 100 7.50 6.82 15.26
N SER A 101 6.65 7.80 14.95
CA SER A 101 7.03 8.92 14.05
C SER A 101 8.23 9.72 14.57
N GLY A 102 8.26 10.05 15.87
CA GLY A 102 9.40 10.72 16.49
C GLY A 102 10.69 9.90 16.38
N LEU A 103 10.62 8.60 16.65
CA LEU A 103 11.76 7.68 16.54
C LEU A 103 12.27 7.56 15.10
N VAL A 104 11.37 7.48 14.12
CA VAL A 104 11.75 7.47 12.69
C VAL A 104 12.45 8.78 12.32
N LYS A 105 11.96 9.94 12.79
CA LYS A 105 12.62 11.23 12.52
C LYS A 105 13.97 11.35 13.21
N GLU A 106 14.15 10.76 14.39
CA GLU A 106 15.44 10.73 15.09
C GLU A 106 16.46 9.85 14.36
N LEU A 107 16.05 8.65 13.93
CA LEU A 107 16.94 7.65 13.35
C LEU A 107 17.15 7.79 11.84
N ALA A 108 16.22 8.43 11.14
CA ALA A 108 16.27 8.72 9.71
C ALA A 108 15.85 10.18 9.43
N PRO A 109 16.62 11.18 9.91
CA PRO A 109 16.27 12.60 9.79
C PRO A 109 16.14 13.09 8.35
N GLU A 110 16.78 12.40 7.40
CA GLU A 110 16.71 12.64 5.96
C GLU A 110 15.40 12.19 5.31
N VAL A 111 14.53 11.47 6.04
CA VAL A 111 13.24 11.00 5.55
C VAL A 111 12.13 11.95 6.00
N SER A 112 11.32 12.43 5.05
CA SER A 112 10.05 13.09 5.36
C SER A 112 8.97 12.05 5.61
N ILE A 113 8.17 12.27 6.65
CA ILE A 113 6.98 11.46 6.90
C ILE A 113 5.78 12.29 6.47
N ARG A 114 4.97 11.77 5.55
CA ARG A 114 3.72 12.40 5.12
C ARG A 114 2.53 11.54 5.50
N ILE A 115 1.60 12.16 6.21
CA ILE A 115 0.32 11.57 6.60
C ILE A 115 -0.79 12.20 5.76
N TYR A 116 -1.45 11.40 4.93
CA TYR A 116 -2.70 11.78 4.27
C TYR A 116 -3.85 11.49 5.23
N LEU A 117 -4.39 12.54 5.85
CA LEU A 117 -5.34 12.47 6.96
C LEU A 117 -6.76 12.79 6.47
N ALA A 118 -7.70 11.89 6.70
CA ALA A 118 -9.11 12.13 6.42
C ALA A 118 -9.65 13.33 7.22
N ASN A 119 -10.60 14.06 6.64
CA ASN A 119 -11.10 15.31 7.23
C ASN A 119 -11.72 15.11 8.63
N ASP A 120 -12.47 14.03 8.80
CA ASP A 120 -13.09 13.62 10.07
C ASP A 120 -12.09 13.18 11.14
N LEU A 121 -10.80 13.05 10.79
CA LEU A 121 -9.70 12.81 11.73
C LEU A 121 -8.83 14.05 11.96
N ALA A 122 -9.22 15.23 11.45
CA ALA A 122 -8.42 16.46 11.53
C ALA A 122 -8.08 16.90 12.97
N PHE A 123 -8.84 16.46 13.98
CA PHE A 123 -8.51 16.70 15.39
C PHE A 123 -7.17 16.09 15.83
N LEU A 124 -6.62 15.12 15.08
CA LEU A 124 -5.30 14.53 15.33
C LEU A 124 -4.14 15.35 14.72
N ALA A 125 -4.44 16.31 13.83
CA ALA A 125 -3.47 16.87 12.91
C ALA A 125 -2.32 17.60 13.62
N GLU A 126 -2.61 18.39 14.66
CA GLU A 126 -1.58 19.11 15.43
C GLU A 126 -0.62 18.15 16.15
N ARG A 127 -1.15 17.04 16.70
CA ARG A 127 -0.31 16.03 17.38
C ARG A 127 0.58 15.28 16.39
N LEU A 128 0.05 14.95 15.21
CA LEU A 128 0.82 14.31 14.14
C LEU A 128 1.88 15.26 13.54
N ALA A 129 1.57 16.56 13.44
CA ALA A 129 2.45 17.57 12.86
C ALA A 129 3.74 17.83 13.66
N LEU A 130 3.85 17.30 14.88
CA LEU A 130 5.08 17.36 15.68
C LEU A 130 6.27 16.68 14.98
N HIS A 131 6.01 15.63 14.19
CA HIS A 131 7.05 14.83 13.53
C HIS A 131 6.78 14.59 12.03
N CYS A 132 5.61 15.00 11.54
CA CYS A 132 5.14 14.68 10.20
C CYS A 132 4.70 15.93 9.42
N GLU A 133 4.73 15.82 8.10
CA GLU A 133 3.94 16.65 7.19
C GLU A 133 2.53 16.05 7.10
N VAL A 134 1.50 16.80 7.49
CA VAL A 134 0.11 16.29 7.56
C VAL A 134 -0.72 16.95 6.48
N TRP A 135 -1.17 16.15 5.52
CA TRP A 135 -2.04 16.57 4.41
C TRP A 135 -3.48 16.23 4.79
N ILE A 136 -4.21 17.22 5.28
CA ILE A 136 -5.63 17.07 5.62
C ILE A 136 -6.41 17.10 4.31
N MET A 137 -7.07 15.99 4.01
CA MET A 137 -7.85 15.82 2.79
C MET A 137 -9.21 16.51 2.94
N LYS A 138 -9.79 16.98 1.82
CA LYS A 138 -11.16 17.55 1.83
C LYS A 138 -12.23 16.50 2.13
N SER A 139 -11.98 15.24 1.76
CA SER A 139 -12.93 14.15 1.99
C SER A 139 -12.74 13.55 3.38
N SER A 140 -13.85 13.32 4.09
CA SER A 140 -13.92 12.48 5.28
C SER A 140 -13.77 10.99 4.92
N SER A 141 -13.67 10.16 5.95
CA SER A 141 -13.69 8.71 5.83
C SER A 141 -15.09 8.25 5.40
N ILE A 142 -15.22 7.74 4.17
CA ILE A 142 -16.51 7.19 3.68
C ILE A 142 -16.58 5.67 3.82
N ALA A 143 -15.49 4.98 3.49
CA ALA A 143 -15.35 3.53 3.47
C ALA A 143 -13.85 3.18 3.46
N SER A 144 -13.41 2.27 2.57
CA SER A 144 -11.99 1.96 2.38
C SER A 144 -11.29 2.98 1.47
N ALA A 145 -11.97 3.46 0.45
CA ALA A 145 -11.48 4.51 -0.43
C ALA A 145 -12.29 5.81 -0.26
N PRO A 146 -11.72 6.99 -0.54
CA PRO A 146 -10.39 7.23 -1.12
C PRO A 146 -9.21 7.09 -0.14
N GLY A 147 -9.46 6.89 1.16
CA GLY A 147 -8.44 6.81 2.21
C GLY A 147 -7.22 5.93 1.91
N MET A 148 -7.46 4.67 1.51
CA MET A 148 -6.38 3.71 1.18
C MET A 148 -5.52 4.11 -0.02
N ILE A 149 -6.00 5.03 -0.86
CA ILE A 149 -5.36 5.41 -2.11
C ILE A 149 -4.50 6.67 -1.96
N TRP A 150 -4.83 7.58 -1.03
CA TRP A 150 -4.15 8.88 -0.93
C TRP A 150 -2.64 8.79 -0.75
N ARG A 151 -2.14 7.79 -0.02
CA ARG A 151 -0.71 7.50 0.09
C ARG A 151 0.00 7.43 -1.25
N HIS A 152 -0.63 6.89 -2.30
CA HIS A 152 -0.02 6.80 -3.63
C HIS A 152 0.32 8.18 -4.24
N LEU A 153 -0.35 9.25 -3.82
CA LEU A 153 -0.09 10.62 -4.30
C LEU A 153 1.36 11.05 -4.06
N GLY A 154 2.04 10.46 -3.07
CA GLY A 154 3.44 10.72 -2.80
C GLY A 154 4.37 10.38 -3.96
N LEU A 155 3.97 9.42 -4.81
CA LEU A 155 4.73 9.00 -6.00
C LEU A 155 4.74 10.06 -7.11
N GLU A 156 3.71 10.91 -7.16
CA GLU A 156 3.61 12.01 -8.12
C GLU A 156 4.36 13.25 -7.60
N ASP A 157 4.05 13.65 -6.37
CA ASP A 157 4.39 14.96 -5.82
C ASP A 157 5.83 15.04 -5.27
N HIS A 158 6.53 13.90 -5.06
CA HIS A 158 7.88 13.86 -4.50
C HIS A 158 8.95 13.50 -5.56
N PRO A 159 10.05 14.28 -5.68
CA PRO A 159 11.04 14.08 -6.74
C PRO A 159 12.10 12.99 -6.44
N GLY A 160 12.19 12.52 -5.20
CA GLY A 160 13.14 11.49 -4.77
C GLY A 160 12.49 10.14 -4.47
N LEU A 161 13.09 9.38 -3.55
CA LEU A 161 12.61 8.08 -3.11
C LEU A 161 11.25 8.17 -2.42
N TYR A 162 10.44 7.16 -2.62
CA TYR A 162 9.13 7.00 -2.02
C TYR A 162 9.04 5.63 -1.35
N THR A 163 8.55 5.59 -0.11
CA THR A 163 8.21 4.38 0.63
C THR A 163 6.78 4.49 1.09
N GLN A 164 5.99 3.49 0.79
CA GLN A 164 4.63 3.37 1.28
C GLN A 164 4.57 2.31 2.37
N ILE A 165 3.84 2.60 3.44
CA ILE A 165 3.43 1.59 4.42
C ILE A 165 1.96 1.77 4.86
N ASP A 166 1.33 0.70 5.32
CA ASP A 166 0.17 0.78 6.20
C ASP A 166 0.57 1.40 7.54
N ALA A 167 -0.38 2.05 8.21
CA ALA A 167 -0.13 2.72 9.48
C ALA A 167 0.28 1.76 10.61
N ASP A 168 -0.20 0.52 10.60
CA ASP A 168 0.15 -0.53 11.56
C ASP A 168 1.59 -1.07 11.36
N LEU A 169 2.23 -0.77 10.23
CA LEU A 169 3.61 -1.16 9.94
C LEU A 169 4.65 -0.10 10.34
N PHE A 170 4.22 1.01 10.94
CA PHE A 170 5.11 2.07 11.44
C PHE A 170 6.24 1.58 12.37
N PRO A 171 6.01 0.62 13.28
CA PRO A 171 7.09 0.06 14.11
C PRO A 171 8.24 -0.56 13.30
N SER A 172 7.99 -0.90 12.03
CA SER A 172 8.97 -1.47 11.10
C SER A 172 9.30 -0.55 9.92
N ALA A 173 9.01 0.76 10.03
CA ALA A 173 9.17 1.73 8.96
C ALA A 173 10.63 1.84 8.49
N LEU A 174 11.58 1.84 9.43
CA LEU A 174 13.02 1.94 9.13
C LEU A 174 13.51 0.80 8.23
N ASP A 175 12.99 -0.42 8.42
CA ASP A 175 13.31 -1.54 7.54
C ASP A 175 12.83 -1.28 6.10
N LYS A 176 11.65 -0.69 5.94
CA LYS A 176 11.07 -0.42 4.61
C LYS A 176 11.80 0.71 3.92
N ILE A 177 12.16 1.75 4.66
CA ILE A 177 13.04 2.83 4.21
C ILE A 177 14.37 2.25 3.73
N ALA A 178 15.01 1.40 4.53
CA ALA A 178 16.28 0.78 4.17
C ALA A 178 16.20 -0.08 2.89
N ILE A 179 15.09 -0.80 2.68
CA ILE A 179 14.85 -1.55 1.45
C ILE A 179 14.74 -0.60 0.25
N THR A 180 14.00 0.50 0.37
CA THR A 180 13.91 1.51 -0.70
C THR A 180 15.27 2.10 -1.02
N THR A 181 16.08 2.43 -0.02
CA THR A 181 17.44 2.92 -0.25
C THR A 181 18.33 1.86 -0.90
N ALA A 182 18.19 0.59 -0.53
CA ALA A 182 18.95 -0.51 -1.14
C ALA A 182 18.54 -0.73 -2.61
N MET A 183 17.24 -0.72 -2.91
CA MET A 183 16.70 -0.76 -4.27
C MET A 183 17.29 0.35 -5.14
N ASP A 184 17.32 1.58 -4.63
CA ASP A 184 17.87 2.73 -5.37
C ASP A 184 19.37 2.56 -5.67
N ARG A 185 20.13 2.08 -4.68
CA ARG A 185 21.57 1.76 -4.87
C ARG A 185 21.80 0.65 -5.88
N MET A 186 20.83 -0.23 -6.11
CA MET A 186 20.88 -1.26 -7.14
C MET A 186 20.49 -0.73 -8.53
N GLY A 187 20.08 0.54 -8.63
CA GLY A 187 19.62 1.14 -9.89
C GLY A 187 18.23 0.66 -10.30
N LEU A 188 17.42 0.16 -9.36
CA LEU A 188 16.07 -0.34 -9.63
C LEU A 188 15.02 0.74 -9.34
N GLY A 189 13.94 0.74 -10.12
CA GLY A 189 12.87 1.73 -10.05
C GLY A 189 11.86 1.50 -8.94
N SER A 190 11.67 0.25 -8.51
CA SER A 190 10.78 -0.08 -7.39
C SER A 190 11.16 -1.38 -6.66
N TRP A 191 10.64 -1.55 -5.44
CA TRP A 191 10.62 -2.84 -4.75
C TRP A 191 9.21 -3.18 -4.30
N ARG A 192 8.92 -4.48 -4.20
CA ARG A 192 7.61 -4.99 -3.81
C ARG A 192 7.69 -6.27 -2.99
N ALA A 193 6.62 -6.54 -2.25
CA ALA A 193 6.30 -7.85 -1.73
C ALA A 193 4.94 -8.30 -2.31
N PRO A 194 4.89 -9.35 -3.15
CA PRO A 194 3.62 -9.84 -3.67
C PRO A 194 2.73 -10.41 -2.55
N SER A 195 1.41 -10.21 -2.64
CA SER A 195 0.41 -10.89 -1.82
C SER A 195 -0.12 -12.11 -2.58
N ILE A 196 0.09 -13.29 -2.01
CA ILE A 196 0.18 -14.54 -2.77
C ILE A 196 -1.03 -15.45 -2.49
N LEU A 197 -2.17 -14.82 -2.23
CA LEU A 197 -3.45 -15.49 -2.07
C LEU A 197 -4.12 -15.55 -3.44
N ASP A 198 -3.96 -16.65 -4.18
CA ASP A 198 -4.57 -16.78 -5.52
C ASP A 198 -6.09 -16.56 -5.48
N PHE A 199 -6.74 -17.06 -4.42
CA PHE A 199 -8.18 -16.93 -4.20
C PHE A 199 -8.52 -16.59 -2.74
N ARG A 200 -9.54 -15.76 -2.55
CA ARG A 200 -10.25 -15.57 -1.28
C ARG A 200 -11.57 -16.36 -1.28
N GLU A 201 -12.26 -16.35 -0.13
CA GLU A 201 -13.62 -16.89 0.02
C GLU A 201 -14.50 -16.53 -1.18
N GLY A 202 -15.27 -17.51 -1.67
CA GLY A 202 -16.12 -17.34 -2.85
C GLY A 202 -15.38 -17.37 -4.20
N ARG A 203 -14.14 -17.87 -4.26
CA ARG A 203 -13.33 -18.00 -5.50
C ARG A 203 -13.08 -16.68 -6.23
N ARG A 204 -12.92 -15.59 -5.49
CA ARG A 204 -12.50 -14.30 -6.05
C ARG A 204 -10.98 -14.27 -6.23
N PHE A 205 -10.52 -13.87 -7.40
CA PHE A 205 -9.10 -13.74 -7.70
C PHE A 205 -8.46 -12.69 -6.77
N SER A 206 -7.40 -13.06 -6.07
CA SER A 206 -6.82 -12.24 -4.99
C SER A 206 -5.30 -12.09 -5.05
N TYR A 207 -4.62 -12.65 -6.07
CA TYR A 207 -3.18 -12.44 -6.23
C TYR A 207 -2.90 -10.95 -6.43
N ARG A 208 -1.89 -10.43 -5.71
CA ARG A 208 -1.40 -9.06 -5.85
C ARG A 208 0.08 -9.09 -6.20
N PRO A 209 0.47 -8.56 -7.38
CA PRO A 209 1.87 -8.34 -7.69
C PRO A 209 2.56 -7.44 -6.65
N MET A 210 1.82 -6.50 -6.05
CA MET A 210 2.33 -5.55 -5.06
C MET A 210 1.33 -5.43 -3.91
N ALA A 211 1.77 -5.67 -2.69
CA ALA A 211 0.94 -5.46 -1.50
C ALA A 211 0.73 -3.96 -1.26
N GLY A 212 -0.52 -3.54 -1.10
CA GLY A 212 -0.85 -2.14 -0.75
C GLY A 212 -0.26 -1.71 0.59
N SER A 213 0.01 -2.68 1.46
CA SER A 213 0.56 -2.45 2.79
C SER A 213 2.01 -2.01 2.80
N MET A 214 2.82 -2.34 1.80
CA MET A 214 4.22 -1.91 1.76
C MET A 214 4.86 -2.08 0.39
N TRP A 215 5.55 -1.04 -0.07
CA TRP A 215 6.42 -1.04 -1.24
C TRP A 215 7.22 0.27 -1.29
N GLY A 216 8.11 0.42 -2.27
CA GLY A 216 8.79 1.69 -2.50
C GLY A 216 9.26 1.83 -3.94
N ALA A 217 9.58 3.07 -4.31
CA ALA A 217 10.00 3.42 -5.66
C ALA A 217 10.92 4.63 -5.69
N SER A 218 11.69 4.72 -6.77
CA SER A 218 12.40 5.93 -7.22
C SER A 218 11.76 6.52 -8.48
N ALA A 219 11.00 5.72 -9.24
CA ALA A 219 10.26 6.18 -10.41
C ALA A 219 9.02 7.00 -10.02
N ARG A 220 8.70 8.02 -10.81
CA ARG A 220 7.53 8.89 -10.62
C ARG A 220 6.44 8.52 -11.61
N LEU A 221 5.18 8.63 -11.18
CA LEU A 221 4.01 8.42 -12.03
C LEU A 221 3.01 9.56 -11.85
N GLU A 222 2.19 9.82 -12.88
CA GLU A 222 1.07 10.76 -12.82
C GLU A 222 -0.12 10.15 -12.06
N VAL A 223 0.04 9.90 -10.76
CA VAL A 223 -0.90 9.10 -9.95
C VAL A 223 -2.32 9.67 -9.96
N ARG A 224 -2.49 10.99 -9.85
CA ARG A 224 -3.82 11.64 -9.91
C ARG A 224 -4.50 11.36 -11.24
N LYS A 225 -3.76 11.47 -12.34
CA LYS A 225 -4.28 11.17 -13.69
C LYS A 225 -4.68 9.70 -13.79
N LEU A 226 -3.80 8.79 -13.37
CA LEU A 226 -4.05 7.35 -13.39
C LEU A 226 -5.27 6.99 -12.53
N LEU A 227 -5.42 7.60 -11.35
CA LEU A 227 -6.56 7.38 -10.47
C LEU A 227 -7.87 7.88 -11.08
N SER A 228 -7.89 9.10 -11.62
CA SER A 228 -9.10 9.65 -12.23
C SER A 228 -9.51 8.87 -13.47
N ALA A 229 -8.55 8.45 -14.31
CA ALA A 229 -8.80 7.55 -15.43
C ALA A 229 -9.31 6.17 -14.97
N PHE A 230 -8.72 5.62 -13.90
CA PHE A 230 -9.15 4.35 -13.30
C PHE A 230 -10.60 4.39 -12.81
N LEU A 231 -10.99 5.44 -12.08
CA LEU A 231 -12.37 5.61 -11.61
C LEU A 231 -13.34 5.81 -12.78
N TRP A 232 -12.96 6.66 -13.74
CA TRP A 232 -13.75 6.89 -14.95
C TRP A 232 -14.00 5.63 -15.77
N ALA A 233 -12.96 4.83 -15.97
CA ALA A 233 -13.02 3.56 -16.68
C ALA A 233 -13.84 2.50 -15.92
N SER A 234 -13.69 2.46 -14.59
CA SER A 234 -14.41 1.51 -13.74
C SER A 234 -15.92 1.77 -13.72
N GLU A 235 -16.36 3.03 -13.67
CA GLU A 235 -17.78 3.40 -13.72
C GLU A 235 -18.44 3.15 -15.09
N ARG A 236 -17.63 3.01 -16.14
CA ARG A 236 -18.09 2.84 -17.54
C ARG A 236 -17.85 1.43 -18.08
N ASP A 237 -17.46 0.49 -17.23
CA ASP A 237 -17.11 -0.88 -17.61
C ASP A 237 -16.03 -0.97 -18.70
N LEU A 238 -15.14 0.02 -18.80
CA LEU A 238 -14.02 0.05 -19.76
C LEU A 238 -12.81 -0.75 -19.25
N LEU A 239 -12.75 -0.99 -17.94
CA LEU A 239 -11.71 -1.79 -17.29
C LEU A 239 -12.26 -3.17 -16.90
N SER A 240 -11.61 -4.24 -17.39
CA SER A 240 -11.99 -5.60 -16.99
C SER A 240 -11.85 -5.78 -15.47
N CYS A 241 -12.93 -6.13 -14.80
CA CYS A 241 -12.90 -6.49 -13.38
C CYS A 241 -12.66 -8.00 -13.16
N ARG A 242 -12.10 -8.70 -14.15
CA ARG A 242 -11.91 -10.16 -14.14
C ARG A 242 -10.48 -10.55 -14.51
N ALA A 243 -9.93 -11.51 -13.77
CA ALA A 243 -8.65 -12.15 -14.08
C ALA A 243 -8.88 -13.56 -14.64
N LYS A 244 -8.01 -14.02 -15.55
CA LYS A 244 -8.02 -15.39 -16.09
C LYS A 244 -7.01 -16.25 -15.34
N LEU A 245 -7.32 -17.53 -15.17
CA LEU A 245 -6.33 -18.49 -14.68
C LEU A 245 -5.24 -18.72 -15.74
N PRO A 246 -3.96 -18.84 -15.34
CA PRO A 246 -2.93 -19.28 -16.25
C PRO A 246 -3.29 -20.63 -16.88
N PHE A 247 -3.06 -20.76 -18.19
CA PHE A 247 -3.26 -22.00 -18.93
C PHE A 247 -4.72 -22.51 -18.95
N ASN A 248 -5.70 -21.63 -18.73
CA ASN A 248 -7.13 -21.93 -18.73
C ASN A 248 -7.97 -20.69 -19.09
N ASP A 249 -9.02 -20.84 -19.91
CA ASP A 249 -9.94 -19.75 -20.27
C ASP A 249 -10.91 -19.33 -19.14
N ARG A 250 -10.87 -19.98 -17.97
CA ARG A 250 -11.69 -19.61 -16.82
C ARG A 250 -11.29 -18.23 -16.29
N SER A 251 -12.28 -17.35 -16.22
CA SER A 251 -12.17 -16.03 -15.61
C SER A 251 -12.87 -15.96 -14.26
N PHE A 252 -12.31 -15.19 -13.34
CA PHE A 252 -12.83 -14.96 -12.00
C PHE A 252 -12.94 -13.46 -11.73
N PRO A 253 -13.96 -13.01 -11.00
CA PRO A 253 -14.02 -11.62 -10.55
C PRO A 253 -12.83 -11.32 -9.63
N SER A 254 -12.18 -10.18 -9.87
CA SER A 254 -11.09 -9.69 -9.05
C SER A 254 -11.62 -9.19 -7.71
N HIS A 255 -10.98 -9.61 -6.61
CA HIS A 255 -11.25 -9.04 -5.30
C HIS A 255 -10.88 -7.54 -5.31
N GLY A 256 -11.69 -6.71 -4.65
CA GLY A 256 -11.43 -5.28 -4.52
C GLY A 256 -11.68 -4.45 -5.77
N ALA A 257 -12.28 -4.99 -6.84
CA ALA A 257 -12.50 -4.20 -8.07
C ALA A 257 -13.64 -3.17 -7.99
N ALA A 258 -14.44 -3.18 -6.92
CA ALA A 258 -15.58 -2.29 -6.76
C ALA A 258 -15.20 -1.04 -5.95
N TRP A 259 -15.51 0.15 -6.47
CA TRP A 259 -15.40 1.40 -5.71
C TRP A 259 -16.61 1.59 -4.78
N PRO A 260 -16.44 2.14 -3.56
CA PRO A 260 -15.20 2.45 -2.83
C PRO A 260 -14.79 1.32 -1.85
N ASP A 261 -14.95 0.06 -2.26
CA ASP A 261 -14.84 -1.11 -1.38
C ASP A 261 -13.37 -1.44 -1.01
N TYR A 262 -13.22 -2.30 0.00
CA TYR A 262 -11.90 -2.78 0.42
C TYR A 262 -11.17 -3.55 -0.68
N GLY A 263 -9.88 -3.27 -0.83
CA GLY A 263 -8.98 -3.88 -1.82
C GLY A 263 -8.91 -3.12 -3.14
N ILE A 264 -9.60 -1.99 -3.28
CA ILE A 264 -9.58 -1.15 -4.48
C ILE A 264 -8.24 -0.46 -4.72
N ASP A 265 -7.50 -0.14 -3.65
CA ASP A 265 -6.13 0.34 -3.75
C ASP A 265 -5.18 -0.73 -4.32
N GLU A 266 -5.31 -1.99 -3.87
CA GLU A 266 -4.53 -3.10 -4.39
C GLU A 266 -4.91 -3.43 -5.84
N PHE A 267 -6.20 -3.31 -6.18
CA PHE A 267 -6.67 -3.45 -7.56
C PHE A 267 -6.12 -2.33 -8.44
N PHE A 268 -6.10 -1.09 -7.97
CA PHE A 268 -5.45 0.04 -8.64
C PHE A 268 -3.93 -0.18 -8.78
N LEU A 269 -3.24 -0.62 -7.72
CA LEU A 269 -1.82 -0.95 -7.76
C LEU A 269 -1.53 -2.01 -8.82
N MET A 270 -2.33 -3.06 -8.87
CA MET A 270 -2.17 -4.15 -9.84
C MET A 270 -2.41 -3.68 -11.28
N THR A 271 -3.46 -2.89 -11.51
CA THR A 271 -3.90 -2.53 -12.87
C THR A 271 -3.20 -1.30 -13.45
N ALA A 272 -2.77 -0.35 -12.61
CA ALA A 272 -2.27 0.94 -13.07
C ALA A 272 -0.79 1.19 -12.70
N ILE A 273 -0.40 0.92 -11.45
CA ILE A 273 0.92 1.30 -10.94
C ILE A 273 1.98 0.24 -11.27
N PHE A 274 1.71 -1.03 -10.93
CA PHE A 274 2.65 -2.13 -11.11
C PHE A 274 3.19 -2.27 -12.54
N PRO A 275 2.35 -2.25 -13.61
CA PRO A 275 2.83 -2.40 -14.98
C PRO A 275 3.84 -1.32 -15.37
N ARG A 276 3.60 -0.07 -14.94
CA ARG A 276 4.44 1.09 -15.23
C ARG A 276 5.74 1.05 -14.43
N LEU A 277 5.67 0.68 -13.14
CA LEU A 277 6.88 0.52 -12.33
C LEU A 277 7.76 -0.66 -12.81
N ALA A 278 7.18 -1.66 -13.47
CA ALA A 278 7.94 -2.80 -14.02
C ALA A 278 8.92 -2.40 -15.12
N GLU A 279 8.63 -1.31 -15.86
CA GLU A 279 9.51 -0.78 -16.91
C GLU A 279 10.80 -0.16 -16.35
N HIS A 280 10.83 0.14 -15.06
CA HIS A 280 11.98 0.73 -14.38
C HIS A 280 12.79 -0.27 -13.55
N GLY A 281 12.49 -1.56 -13.65
CA GLY A 281 13.16 -2.61 -12.89
C GLY A 281 12.62 -2.75 -11.47
N ILE A 282 12.39 -4.00 -11.05
CA ILE A 282 11.77 -4.31 -9.77
C ILE A 282 12.65 -5.22 -8.91
N LEU A 283 12.85 -4.84 -7.65
CA LEU A 283 13.30 -5.73 -6.59
C LEU A 283 12.11 -6.48 -5.97
N THR A 284 11.97 -7.76 -6.29
CA THR A 284 10.89 -8.59 -5.75
C THR A 284 11.36 -9.35 -4.51
N LEU A 285 10.71 -9.09 -3.37
CA LEU A 285 10.97 -9.76 -2.10
C LEU A 285 10.04 -10.97 -1.94
N LEU A 286 10.61 -12.18 -1.95
CA LEU A 286 9.85 -13.43 -1.74
C LEU A 286 10.22 -14.08 -0.41
N THR A 287 9.30 -14.86 0.15
CA THR A 287 9.56 -15.72 1.31
C THR A 287 9.68 -17.18 0.85
N GLY A 288 10.34 -18.05 1.62
CA GLY A 288 10.43 -19.47 1.24
C GLY A 288 9.07 -20.20 1.12
N LYS A 289 8.02 -19.64 1.76
CA LYS A 289 6.65 -20.18 1.76
C LYS A 289 5.75 -19.62 0.65
N THR A 290 6.27 -18.70 -0.15
CA THR A 290 5.56 -18.06 -1.26
C THR A 290 5.12 -19.10 -2.31
N ARG A 291 3.81 -19.22 -2.57
CA ARG A 291 3.22 -20.14 -3.56
C ARG A 291 2.01 -19.52 -4.27
N SER A 292 2.11 -19.31 -5.59
CA SER A 292 1.00 -18.87 -6.45
C SER A 292 1.19 -19.41 -7.87
N CYS A 293 0.08 -19.69 -8.57
CA CYS A 293 0.11 -20.03 -9.99
C CYS A 293 0.41 -18.82 -10.91
N TYR A 294 0.24 -17.59 -10.42
CA TYR A 294 0.53 -16.35 -11.13
C TYR A 294 1.97 -15.87 -10.96
N LEU A 295 2.64 -16.26 -9.88
CA LEU A 295 3.99 -15.80 -9.58
C LEU A 295 4.99 -16.02 -10.72
N PRO A 296 5.05 -17.18 -11.41
CA PRO A 296 5.96 -17.35 -12.53
C PRO A 296 5.71 -16.36 -13.68
N LEU A 297 4.45 -16.10 -14.02
CA LEU A 297 4.07 -15.14 -15.07
C LEU A 297 4.39 -13.70 -14.66
N ASP A 298 4.19 -13.38 -13.39
CA ASP A 298 4.53 -12.08 -12.83
C ASP A 298 6.05 -11.83 -12.89
N ILE A 299 6.86 -12.82 -12.50
CA ILE A 299 8.32 -12.75 -12.62
C ILE A 299 8.76 -12.64 -14.10
N GLU A 300 8.17 -13.43 -14.99
CA GLU A 300 8.45 -13.35 -16.43
C GLU A 300 8.13 -11.96 -16.98
N PHE A 301 7.00 -11.39 -16.56
CA PHE A 301 6.61 -10.03 -16.94
C PHE A 301 7.61 -8.98 -16.47
N CYS A 302 8.05 -9.01 -15.20
CA CYS A 302 9.06 -8.06 -14.72
C CYS A 302 10.36 -8.17 -15.52
N ASN A 303 10.83 -9.39 -15.80
CA ASN A 303 12.06 -9.61 -16.57
C ASN A 303 11.94 -9.17 -18.04
N TRP A 304 10.73 -9.28 -18.62
CA TRP A 304 10.46 -8.81 -19.96
C TRP A 304 10.39 -7.28 -20.03
N SER A 305 9.70 -6.64 -19.08
CA SER A 305 9.59 -5.18 -18.99
C SER A 305 10.93 -4.51 -18.70
N CYS A 306 11.77 -5.12 -17.84
CA CYS A 306 13.11 -4.64 -17.53
C CYS A 306 14.01 -5.81 -17.10
N LYS A 307 15.08 -6.06 -17.86
CA LYS A 307 15.99 -7.21 -17.66
C LYS A 307 16.80 -7.11 -16.36
N GLU A 308 16.90 -5.92 -15.80
CA GLU A 308 17.57 -5.62 -14.55
C GLU A 308 16.73 -6.00 -13.32
N SER A 309 15.42 -6.29 -13.50
CA SER A 309 14.55 -6.81 -12.44
C SER A 309 15.18 -8.00 -11.73
N THR A 310 15.03 -8.05 -10.40
CA THR A 310 15.70 -9.06 -9.58
C THR A 310 14.80 -9.60 -8.48
N ILE A 311 15.17 -10.78 -7.98
CA ILE A 311 14.46 -11.48 -6.91
C ILE A 311 15.42 -11.71 -5.76
N THR A 312 14.95 -11.45 -4.55
CA THR A 312 15.65 -11.86 -3.33
C THR A 312 14.72 -12.66 -2.43
N TYR A 313 15.26 -13.73 -1.85
CA TYR A 313 14.57 -14.54 -0.86
C TYR A 313 14.88 -13.97 0.51
N ARG A 314 13.91 -13.26 1.10
CA ARG A 314 14.05 -12.78 2.46
C ARG A 314 13.68 -13.94 3.40
N MET A 315 14.66 -14.44 4.14
CA MET A 315 14.38 -15.19 5.38
C MET A 315 13.87 -14.19 6.41
N VAL A 316 12.58 -13.89 6.38
CA VAL A 316 11.96 -13.04 7.42
C VAL A 316 11.87 -13.90 8.69
N PRO A 317 12.39 -13.46 9.86
CA PRO A 317 11.79 -13.90 11.10
C PRO A 317 10.38 -13.32 11.08
N LEU A 318 9.36 -14.18 10.97
CA LEU A 318 7.95 -13.78 11.00
C LEU A 318 7.77 -12.69 12.07
N MET A 319 7.47 -11.45 11.67
CA MET A 319 6.81 -10.56 12.61
C MET A 319 5.44 -11.16 12.86
N LEU A 320 5.26 -11.52 14.12
CA LEU A 320 4.10 -12.17 14.69
C LEU A 320 2.86 -11.31 14.45
N THR A 321 1.75 -11.99 14.21
CA THR A 321 0.41 -11.46 14.46
C THR A 321 0.38 -10.75 15.83
N PRO A 322 -0.24 -9.57 15.95
CA PRO A 322 -0.47 -8.94 17.24
C PRO A 322 -1.30 -9.90 18.11
N GLY A 323 -0.72 -10.44 19.18
CA GLY A 323 -1.41 -11.36 20.09
C GLY A 323 -0.53 -12.34 20.86
N GLU A 324 0.70 -12.60 20.41
CA GLU A 324 1.64 -13.45 21.15
C GLU A 324 2.76 -12.60 21.75
N GLY A 325 2.72 -12.46 23.09
CA GLY A 325 3.68 -11.68 23.84
C GLY A 325 5.13 -12.14 23.58
N VAL A 326 5.98 -11.18 23.26
CA VAL A 326 7.42 -11.41 23.09
C VAL A 326 8.06 -11.58 24.46
N ILE A 327 8.53 -12.80 24.76
CA ILE A 327 9.59 -12.98 25.77
C ILE A 327 10.91 -12.64 25.08
N LEU A 328 11.47 -11.48 25.41
CA LEU A 328 12.84 -11.14 25.05
C LEU A 328 13.80 -12.07 25.82
N PRO A 329 14.77 -12.73 25.17
CA PRO A 329 15.78 -13.49 25.89
C PRO A 329 16.72 -12.50 26.58
N HIS A 330 16.49 -12.31 27.88
CA HIS A 330 17.50 -11.75 28.76
C HIS A 330 18.74 -12.64 28.74
N GLU A 331 19.89 -11.97 28.59
CA GLU A 331 21.21 -12.51 28.87
C GLU A 331 21.21 -13.34 30.16
N LYS A 332 21.53 -14.63 30.02
CA LYS A 332 22.29 -15.37 31.05
C LYS A 332 23.30 -16.26 30.36
N GLY A 333 24.57 -15.87 30.49
CA GLY A 333 25.68 -16.75 30.14
C GLY A 333 25.60 -18.06 30.91
N LYS A 334 25.90 -19.16 30.22
CA LYS A 334 26.77 -20.24 30.66
C LYS A 334 26.91 -21.27 29.54
N THR A 335 28.16 -21.40 29.09
CA THR A 335 28.79 -22.57 28.47
C THR A 335 27.98 -23.87 28.40
N ALA A 336 27.79 -24.39 27.19
CA ALA A 336 27.94 -25.82 26.93
C ALA A 336 28.25 -26.05 25.44
N SER A 337 29.40 -26.69 25.24
CA SER A 337 29.94 -27.25 24.01
C SER A 337 28.95 -28.18 23.29
N GLY A 338 28.85 -28.07 21.97
CA GLY A 338 28.14 -29.02 21.12
C GLY A 338 28.48 -28.80 19.65
N VAL A 339 29.58 -29.42 19.21
CA VAL A 339 30.01 -29.50 17.80
C VAL A 339 28.97 -30.32 17.02
N GLY A 340 28.51 -29.79 15.89
CA GLY A 340 27.66 -30.50 14.94
C GLY A 340 27.88 -29.99 13.52
N VAL A 341 28.81 -30.62 12.82
CA VAL A 341 29.08 -30.45 11.38
C VAL A 341 28.11 -31.34 10.60
N ALA A 342 27.48 -30.81 9.55
CA ALA A 342 26.92 -31.57 8.41
C ALA A 342 26.85 -30.60 7.22
N GLU A 343 27.87 -30.59 6.35
CA GLU A 343 27.97 -31.37 5.10
C GLU A 343 27.10 -30.83 3.95
N ARG A 344 27.83 -30.29 2.95
CA ARG A 344 27.34 -30.01 1.60
C ARG A 344 27.10 -31.33 0.88
N VAL A 345 25.96 -31.44 0.20
CA VAL A 345 25.78 -32.38 -0.90
C VAL A 345 25.74 -31.59 -2.19
N ALA A 346 26.52 -32.08 -3.16
CA ALA A 346 26.74 -31.54 -4.50
C ALA A 346 25.51 -31.61 -5.41
#